data_AF-A0A0B5GX52-F1
#
_entry.id   AF-A0A0B5GX52-F1
#
_cell.length_a   1.000
_cell.length_b   1.000
_cell.length_c   1.000
_cell.angle_alpha   90.00
_cell.angle_beta   90.00
_cell.angle_gamma   90.00
#
_symmetry.space_group_name_H-M   'P 1'
#
loop_
_entity.id
_entity.type
_entity.pdbx_description
1 polymer ?
#
loop_
_entity_poly.entity_id
_entity_poly.type
_entity_poly.pdbx_seq_one_letter_code
_entity_poly.pdbx_strand_id
1 'polypeptide(L)'
;MQKLQNRGGSGLVTLPKTFLERDGLVDDAGEPDDAHLTVDRLGERAYVVRVCDGDVPELTECEAIQRIAAERMLDEDVFGQQQGE
;
A
#
# COMPACT_ATOMS: atom_id res chain seq x y z
N MET A 1 14.53 -10.35 -6.22
CA MET A 1 13.21 -10.30 -6.91
C MET A 1 12.26 -11.25 -6.23
N GLN A 2 11.15 -10.75 -5.70
CA GLN A 2 10.07 -11.60 -5.19
C GLN A 2 9.33 -12.24 -6.37
N LYS A 3 8.94 -13.51 -6.23
CA LYS A 3 8.19 -14.26 -7.25
C LYS A 3 6.84 -14.65 -6.68
N LEU A 4 5.79 -14.51 -7.48
CA LEU A 4 4.46 -15.01 -7.12
C LEU A 4 4.52 -16.53 -7.00
N GLN A 5 4.09 -17.06 -5.86
CA GLN A 5 3.99 -18.50 -5.61
C GLN A 5 2.53 -18.94 -5.65
N ASN A 6 2.26 -20.15 -6.12
CA ASN A 6 0.93 -20.75 -6.01
C ASN A 6 0.83 -21.44 -4.65
N ARG A 7 -0.22 -21.10 -3.89
CA ARG A 7 -0.60 -21.80 -2.66
C ARG A 7 -2.10 -22.07 -2.70
N GLY A 8 -2.48 -23.32 -2.97
CA GLY A 8 -3.88 -23.73 -2.97
C GLY A 8 -4.77 -22.99 -3.97
N GLY A 9 -4.22 -22.59 -5.12
CA GLY A 9 -4.95 -21.81 -6.13
C GLY A 9 -4.95 -20.29 -5.87
N SER A 10 -4.35 -19.83 -4.77
CA SER A 10 -4.13 -18.42 -4.48
C SER A 10 -2.69 -18.00 -4.74
N GLY A 11 -2.50 -16.72 -5.08
CA GLY A 11 -1.18 -16.12 -5.21
C GLY A 11 -0.61 -15.74 -3.85
N LEU A 12 0.59 -16.24 -3.55
CA LEU A 12 1.36 -15.87 -2.37
C LEU A 12 2.51 -14.94 -2.77
N VAL A 13 2.61 -13.81 -2.09
CA VAL A 13 3.76 -12.90 -2.13
C VAL A 13 4.29 -12.74 -0.71
N THR A 14 5.60 -12.58 -0.57
CA THR A 14 6.23 -12.34 0.72
C THR A 14 6.38 -10.84 0.97
N LEU A 15 6.14 -10.40 2.20
CA LEU A 15 6.53 -9.06 2.63
C LEU A 15 7.97 -9.11 3.19
N PRO A 16 8.83 -8.13 2.91
CA PRO A 16 10.16 -8.07 3.50
C PRO A 16 10.08 -7.99 5.03
N LYS A 17 10.85 -8.84 5.72
CA LYS A 17 10.89 -8.89 7.19
C LYS A 17 11.21 -7.54 7.83
N THR A 18 12.09 -6.76 7.21
CA THR A 18 12.45 -5.41 7.70
C THR A 18 11.29 -4.41 7.72
N PHE A 19 10.26 -4.61 6.89
CA PHE A 19 9.06 -3.79 6.94
C PHE A 19 8.17 -4.24 8.09
N LEU A 20 8.03 -5.56 8.29
CA LEU A 20 7.28 -6.11 9.42
C LEU A 20 7.91 -5.70 10.75
N GLU A 21 9.24 -5.77 10.88
CA GLU A 21 9.99 -5.32 12.06
C GLU A 21 9.74 -3.83 12.37
N ARG A 22 9.80 -2.97 11.34
CA ARG A 22 9.56 -1.52 11.51
C ARG A 22 8.14 -1.24 12.01
N ASP A 23 7.19 -2.04 11.58
CA ASP A 23 5.78 -1.87 11.87
C ASP A 23 5.35 -2.71 13.10
N GLY A 24 6.29 -3.36 13.81
CA GLY A 24 6.04 -4.12 15.03
C GLY A 24 5.34 -5.47 14.84
N LEU A 25 5.36 -6.02 13.62
CA LEU A 25 4.64 -7.23 13.21
C LEU A 25 5.53 -8.48 13.22
N VAL A 26 6.46 -8.52 14.17
CA VAL A 26 7.30 -9.70 14.42
C VAL A 26 7.28 -10.02 15.91
N ASP A 27 7.29 -11.31 16.23
CA ASP A 27 7.34 -11.79 17.60
C ASP A 27 8.74 -11.68 18.23
N ASP A 28 8.88 -12.10 19.49
CA ASP A 28 10.16 -12.09 20.22
C ASP A 28 11.23 -13.01 19.61
N ALA A 29 10.84 -13.99 18.79
CA ALA A 29 11.75 -14.85 18.03
C ALA A 29 12.12 -14.21 16.68
N GLY A 30 11.50 -13.10 16.33
CA GLY A 30 11.64 -12.38 15.08
C GLY A 30 10.84 -13.01 13.94
N GLU A 31 9.91 -13.92 14.18
CA GLU A 31 9.05 -14.44 13.12
C GLU A 31 7.85 -13.51 12.90
N PRO A 32 7.28 -13.45 11.68
CA PRO A 32 6.06 -12.68 11.45
C PRO A 32 4.96 -13.08 12.44
N ASP A 33 4.43 -12.10 13.16
CA ASP A 33 3.35 -12.31 14.13
C ASP A 33 1.98 -12.43 13.43
N ASP A 34 0.98 -12.92 14.15
CA ASP A 34 -0.38 -13.02 13.63
C ASP A 34 -1.02 -11.63 13.53
N ALA A 35 -1.50 -11.29 12.33
CA ALA A 35 -2.06 -9.98 12.05
C ALA A 35 -3.21 -10.09 11.05
N HIS A 36 -4.24 -9.26 11.26
CA HIS A 36 -5.32 -9.16 10.29
C HIS A 36 -4.88 -8.29 9.11
N LEU A 37 -5.01 -8.84 7.91
CA LEU A 37 -4.61 -8.21 6.66
C LEU A 37 -5.82 -8.06 5.75
N THR A 38 -5.93 -6.93 5.05
CA THR A 38 -6.80 -6.80 3.89
C THR A 38 -5.97 -6.67 2.62
N VAL A 39 -6.54 -7.13 1.50
CA VAL A 39 -5.96 -7.00 0.17
C VAL A 39 -7.00 -6.38 -0.75
N ASP A 40 -6.69 -5.19 -1.26
CA ASP A 40 -7.56 -4.47 -2.19
C ASP A 40 -6.93 -4.38 -3.57
N ARG A 41 -7.77 -4.49 -4.60
CA ARG A 41 -7.36 -4.28 -5.98
C ARG A 41 -7.47 -2.80 -6.32
N LEU A 42 -6.35 -2.17 -6.65
CA LEU A 42 -6.29 -0.74 -7.03
C LEU A 42 -6.59 -0.50 -8.51
N GLY A 43 -6.44 -1.52 -9.34
CA GLY A 43 -6.60 -1.40 -10.80
C GLY A 43 -6.09 -2.63 -11.54
N GLU A 44 -5.79 -2.48 -12.82
CA GLU A 44 -5.16 -3.56 -13.58
C GLU A 44 -3.81 -3.95 -12.97
N ARG A 45 -3.69 -5.21 -12.51
CA ARG A 45 -2.46 -5.82 -11.97
C ARG A 45 -1.83 -5.09 -10.78
N ALA A 46 -2.58 -4.21 -10.12
CA ALA A 46 -2.14 -3.47 -8.95
C ALA A 46 -2.99 -3.86 -7.73
N TYR A 47 -2.30 -4.22 -6.66
CA TYR A 47 -2.89 -4.65 -5.39
C TYR A 47 -2.19 -3.92 -4.26
N VAL A 48 -2.94 -3.62 -3.20
CA VAL A 48 -2.41 -3.08 -1.95
C VAL A 48 -2.73 -4.06 -0.84
N VAL A 49 -1.74 -4.29 0.03
CA VAL A 49 -1.90 -5.08 1.25
C VAL A 49 -1.79 -4.12 2.41
N ARG A 50 -2.71 -4.21 3.37
CA ARG A 50 -2.76 -3.34 4.55
C ARG A 50 -2.97 -4.17 5.80
N VAL A 51 -2.24 -3.82 6.86
CA VAL A 51 -2.40 -4.41 8.19
C VAL A 51 -3.49 -3.63 8.92
N CYS A 52 -4.39 -4.36 9.57
CA CYS A 52 -5.69 -3.86 10.01
C CYS A 52 -5.95 -4.24 11.46
N ASP A 53 -5.65 -3.34 12.40
CA ASP A 53 -6.02 -3.50 13.81
C ASP A 53 -7.31 -2.72 14.08
N GLY A 54 -8.44 -3.27 13.62
CA GLY A 54 -9.76 -2.63 13.74
C GLY A 54 -10.24 -2.02 12.42
N ASP A 55 -10.69 -0.76 12.46
CA ASP A 55 -11.24 -0.07 11.29
C ASP A 55 -10.14 0.24 10.27
N VAL A 56 -10.37 -0.17 9.03
CA VAL A 56 -9.46 0.05 7.91
C VAL A 56 -9.87 1.33 7.18
N PRO A 57 -9.03 2.37 7.14
CA PRO A 57 -9.36 3.60 6.41
C PRO A 57 -9.65 3.32 4.94
N GLU A 58 -10.48 4.15 4.31
CA GLU A 58 -10.63 4.10 2.86
C GLU A 58 -9.31 4.44 2.18
N LEU A 59 -9.09 3.93 0.96
CA LEU A 59 -7.84 4.18 0.23
C LEU A 59 -7.61 5.68 -0.03
N THR A 60 -8.69 6.44 -0.18
CA THR A 60 -8.72 7.90 -0.32
C THR A 60 -8.25 8.64 0.93
N GLU A 61 -8.30 7.99 2.09
CA GLU A 61 -7.88 8.52 3.38
C GLU A 61 -6.41 8.21 3.70
N CYS A 62 -5.77 7.34 2.92
CA CYS A 62 -4.37 7.03 3.09
C CYS A 62 -3.49 8.23 2.73
N GLU A 63 -2.60 8.64 3.65
CA GLU A 63 -1.73 9.81 3.50
C GLU A 63 -0.94 9.79 2.18
N ALA A 64 -0.40 8.65 1.78
CA ALA A 64 0.32 8.52 0.51
C ALA A 64 -0.56 8.81 -0.72
N ILE A 65 -1.82 8.39 -0.69
CA ILE A 65 -2.78 8.65 -1.78
C ILE A 65 -3.17 10.12 -1.80
N GLN A 66 -3.45 10.72 -0.63
CA GLN A 66 -3.74 12.14 -0.49
C GLN A 66 -2.57 13.01 -0.96
N ARG A 67 -1.34 12.63 -0.61
CA ARG A 67 -0.12 13.30 -1.05
C ARG A 67 0.01 13.27 -2.57
N ILE A 68 -0.15 12.12 -3.20
CA ILE A 68 -0.09 11.99 -4.67
C ILE A 68 -1.19 12.83 -5.33
N ALA A 69 -2.40 12.83 -4.78
CA ALA A 69 -3.50 13.64 -5.30
C ALA A 69 -3.17 15.15 -5.20
N ALA A 70 -2.64 15.60 -4.05
CA ALA A 70 -2.23 16.99 -3.85
C ALA A 70 -1.09 17.40 -4.79
N GLU A 71 -0.07 16.55 -4.98
CA GLU A 71 1.03 16.78 -5.93
C GLU A 71 0.48 16.96 -7.36
N ARG A 72 -0.51 16.14 -7.78
CA ARG A 72 -1.13 16.27 -9.11
C ARG A 72 -1.96 17.54 -9.29
N MET A 73 -2.71 17.96 -8.26
CA MET A 73 -3.50 19.19 -8.33
C MET A 73 -2.58 20.42 -8.50
N LEU A 74 -1.45 20.44 -7.80
CA LEU A 74 -0.45 21.50 -7.93
C LEU A 74 0.18 21.51 -9.33
N ASP A 75 0.50 20.34 -9.89
CA ASP A 75 1.01 20.25 -11.26
C ASP A 75 -0.01 20.75 -12.29
N GLU A 76 -1.29 20.36 -12.16
CA GLU A 76 -2.36 20.79 -13.06
C GLU A 76 -2.58 22.33 -13.00
N ASP A 77 -2.49 22.93 -11.83
CA ASP A 77 -2.59 24.39 -11.65
C ASP A 77 -1.40 25.14 -12.28
N VAL A 78 -0.19 24.57 -12.25
CA VAL A 78 1.01 25.15 -12.86
C VAL A 78 0.94 25.16 -14.39
N PHE A 79 0.34 24.12 -15.01
CA PHE A 79 0.13 24.09 -16.46
C PHE A 79 -1.12 24.86 -16.92
N GLY A 80 -2.07 25.17 -16.03
CA GLY A 80 -3.26 25.98 -16.31
C GLY A 80 -3.00 27.48 -16.45
N GLN A 81 -1.88 28.00 -15.91
CA GLN A 81 -1.58 29.44 -15.94
C GLN A 81 -0.71 29.93 -17.13
N GLN A 82 -0.18 29.05 -17.98
CA GLN A 82 0.70 29.45 -19.10
C GLN A 82 -0.01 29.70 -20.45
N GLN A 83 -1.33 29.57 -20.54
CA GLN A 83 -2.09 29.94 -21.75
C GLN A 83 -2.88 31.22 -21.50
N GLY A 84 -2.21 32.36 -21.48
CA GLY A 84 -2.87 33.64 -21.27
C GLY A 84 -1.97 34.86 -21.40
N GLU A 85 -1.18 34.98 -22.47
CA GLU A 85 -0.67 36.27 -22.99
C GLU A 85 -0.69 36.28 -24.52
#